data_AF-A0A920KI56-F1
#
_entry.id   AF-A0A920KI56-F1
#
_cell.length_a   1.000
_cell.length_b   1.000
_cell.length_c   1.000
_cell.angle_alpha   90.00
_cell.angle_beta   90.00
_cell.angle_gamma   90.00
#
_symmetry.space_group_name_H-M   'P 1'
#
loop_
_entity.id
_entity.type
_entity.pdbx_description
1 polymer ?
#
loop_
_entity_poly.entity_id
_entity_poly.type
_entity_poly.pdbx_seq_one_letter_code
_entity_poly.pdbx_strand_id
1 'polypeptide(L)'
;MKYIFLILFTISGINPTFSDERLRSFINENSQYIIKSSSKTVDNILKKVDDFNEEAVAQFLTLWKNKKLYYIKKSKNIVLAKKADDNSYKVLDIFSNFLIKKFAKKDLKKIKPNSGVRAKISSALVRFQIFSKDEEKRLNSIKALEKKILPEHLNLLRNALSLEQNIILRDRLQNLLYLAILEFSQNEVEKLKVLDKLSGNTSLEIRAAFSKVLRTSKIMVTDDLKELKNKNVARIVIPEQTVNNKYGEAEPINILFNNKPELNILKAYEIAERNGYLKKRVSLENIKNILEKNIANGKVFGVDVIELNNLFKKN
;
A
#
# COMPACT_ATOMS: atom_id res chain seq x y z
N MET A 1 -16.16 23.33 -66.69
CA MET A 1 -15.19 22.94 -65.65
C MET A 1 -15.79 23.18 -64.27
N LYS A 2 -16.07 22.12 -63.51
CA LYS A 2 -16.21 22.17 -62.05
C LYS A 2 -16.01 20.74 -61.53
N TYR A 3 -14.79 20.45 -61.09
CA TYR A 3 -14.44 19.19 -60.45
C TYR A 3 -14.98 19.21 -59.02
N ILE A 4 -15.83 18.24 -58.68
CA ILE A 4 -16.29 18.01 -57.30
C ILE A 4 -15.28 17.07 -56.64
N PHE A 5 -14.48 17.60 -55.71
CA PHE A 5 -13.53 16.82 -54.93
C PHE A 5 -14.27 16.24 -53.71
N LEU A 6 -14.57 14.95 -53.76
CA LEU A 6 -15.12 14.23 -52.62
C LEU A 6 -13.96 13.84 -51.70
N ILE A 7 -13.80 14.54 -50.57
CA ILE A 7 -12.82 14.20 -49.55
C ILE A 7 -13.33 12.99 -48.76
N LEU A 8 -12.74 11.82 -49.03
CA LEU A 8 -12.96 10.59 -48.27
C LEU A 8 -12.18 10.69 -46.96
N PHE A 9 -12.87 11.06 -45.87
CA PHE A 9 -12.28 11.09 -44.54
C PHE A 9 -12.14 9.64 -44.02
N THR A 10 -10.97 9.05 -44.17
CA THR A 10 -10.65 7.72 -43.64
C THR A 10 -10.41 7.84 -42.13
N ILE A 11 -11.46 7.58 -41.36
CA ILE A 11 -11.37 7.42 -39.91
C ILE A 11 -10.57 6.13 -39.65
N SER A 12 -9.27 6.28 -39.33
CA SER A 12 -8.45 5.20 -38.78
C SER A 12 -8.92 4.89 -37.35
N GLY A 13 -10.05 4.21 -37.25
CA GLY A 13 -10.52 3.63 -36.00
C GLY A 13 -9.57 2.50 -35.59
N ILE A 14 -9.11 2.53 -34.34
CA ILE A 14 -8.43 1.39 -33.71
C ILE A 14 -9.44 0.24 -33.74
N ASN A 15 -9.27 -0.70 -34.67
CA ASN A 15 -10.20 -1.82 -34.80
C ASN A 15 -10.16 -2.64 -33.50
N PRO A 16 -11.27 -2.77 -32.75
CA PRO A 16 -11.31 -3.52 -31.48
C PRO A 16 -10.85 -4.98 -31.66
N THR A 17 -11.06 -5.53 -32.85
CA THR A 17 -10.57 -6.86 -33.25
C THR A 17 -9.06 -7.03 -33.09
N PHE A 18 -8.26 -6.00 -33.35
CA PHE A 18 -6.79 -6.08 -33.29
C PHE A 18 -6.24 -6.03 -31.86
N SER A 19 -6.88 -5.29 -30.95
CA SER A 19 -6.49 -5.28 -29.53
C SER A 19 -6.83 -6.61 -28.85
N ASP A 20 -7.96 -7.22 -29.20
CA ASP A 20 -8.37 -8.52 -28.67
C ASP A 20 -7.43 -9.64 -29.13
N GLU A 21 -6.92 -9.55 -30.35
CA GLU A 21 -5.93 -10.48 -30.88
C GLU A 21 -4.58 -10.38 -30.15
N ARG A 22 -4.11 -9.16 -29.86
CA ARG A 22 -2.89 -8.96 -29.05
C ARG A 22 -3.04 -9.51 -27.63
N LEU A 23 -4.18 -9.23 -26.97
CA LEU A 23 -4.46 -9.78 -25.65
C LEU A 23 -4.56 -11.31 -25.68
N ARG A 24 -5.16 -11.87 -26.73
CA ARG A 24 -5.22 -13.32 -26.95
C ARG A 24 -3.84 -13.95 -27.09
N SER A 25 -2.95 -13.35 -27.87
CA SER A 25 -1.56 -13.84 -28.00
C SER A 25 -0.89 -13.85 -26.64
N PHE A 26 -0.98 -12.73 -25.92
CA PHE A 26 -0.44 -12.61 -24.56
C PHE A 26 -0.97 -13.69 -23.61
N ILE A 27 -2.28 -13.94 -23.60
CA ILE A 27 -2.91 -14.97 -22.75
C ILE A 27 -2.36 -16.37 -23.08
N ASN A 28 -2.20 -16.68 -24.37
CA ASN A 28 -1.72 -18.00 -24.80
C ASN A 28 -0.22 -18.19 -24.50
N GLU A 29 0.62 -17.19 -24.78
CA GLU A 29 2.05 -17.17 -24.44
C GLU A 29 2.27 -17.34 -22.93
N ASN A 30 1.40 -16.73 -22.12
CA ASN A 30 1.47 -16.79 -20.66
C ASN A 30 0.56 -17.87 -20.05
N SER A 31 0.05 -18.80 -20.85
CA SER A 31 -0.96 -19.79 -20.42
C SER A 31 -0.49 -20.63 -19.23
N GLN A 32 0.80 -20.96 -19.14
CA GLN A 32 1.38 -21.69 -18.01
C GLN A 32 1.16 -20.98 -16.66
N TYR A 33 1.33 -19.66 -16.62
CA TYR A 33 1.17 -18.85 -15.40
C TYR A 33 -0.31 -18.63 -15.06
N ILE A 34 -1.18 -18.66 -16.06
CA ILE A 34 -2.63 -18.52 -15.87
C ILE A 34 -3.24 -19.84 -15.35
N ILE A 35 -2.83 -20.97 -15.95
CA ILE A 35 -3.28 -22.33 -15.60
C ILE A 35 -2.78 -22.72 -14.19
N LYS A 36 -1.50 -22.52 -13.91
CA LYS A 36 -0.87 -22.82 -12.61
C LYS A 36 -0.64 -21.53 -11.80
N SER A 37 -1.67 -20.68 -11.74
CA SER A 37 -1.57 -19.40 -11.06
C SER A 37 -1.39 -19.55 -9.56
N SER A 38 -0.48 -18.74 -9.03
CA SER A 38 -0.24 -18.59 -7.60
C SER A 38 -0.30 -17.11 -7.22
N SER A 39 -0.51 -16.84 -5.94
CA SER A 39 -0.46 -15.47 -5.42
C SER A 39 0.89 -14.81 -5.75
N LYS A 40 2.01 -15.55 -5.78
CA LYS A 40 3.34 -15.00 -6.06
C LYS A 40 3.54 -14.61 -7.54
N THR A 41 2.90 -15.33 -8.46
CA THR A 41 3.17 -15.20 -9.90
C THR A 41 2.13 -14.37 -10.65
N VAL A 42 0.92 -14.26 -10.10
CA VAL A 42 -0.19 -13.58 -10.77
C VAL A 42 0.04 -12.08 -10.95
N ASP A 43 0.78 -11.43 -10.04
CA ASP A 43 1.02 -9.97 -10.10
C ASP A 43 1.72 -9.56 -11.40
N ASN A 44 2.65 -10.38 -11.90
CA ASN A 44 3.36 -10.09 -13.14
C ASN A 44 2.42 -10.13 -14.35
N ILE A 45 1.41 -11.01 -14.32
CA ILE A 45 0.37 -11.05 -15.36
C ILE A 45 -0.55 -9.86 -15.22
N LEU A 46 -0.98 -9.54 -13.98
CA LEU A 46 -1.90 -8.43 -13.71
C LEU A 46 -1.32 -7.06 -14.05
N LYS A 47 0.00 -6.86 -13.92
CA LYS A 47 0.66 -5.61 -14.33
C LYS A 47 0.71 -5.44 -15.85
N LYS A 48 0.93 -6.53 -16.59
CA LYS A 48 1.07 -6.48 -18.06
C LYS A 48 -0.26 -6.33 -18.77
N VAL A 49 -1.37 -6.74 -18.16
CA VAL A 49 -2.69 -6.59 -18.78
C VAL A 49 -3.17 -5.13 -18.84
N ASP A 50 -2.48 -4.21 -18.16
CA ASP A 50 -2.83 -2.78 -18.13
C ASP A 50 -2.61 -2.10 -19.49
N ASP A 51 -1.76 -2.68 -20.35
CA ASP A 51 -1.43 -2.14 -21.68
C ASP A 51 -2.46 -2.50 -22.77
N PHE A 52 -3.53 -3.22 -22.42
CA PHE A 52 -4.52 -3.74 -23.37
C PHE A 52 -5.88 -3.06 -23.24
N ASN A 53 -6.79 -3.35 -24.18
CA ASN A 53 -8.15 -2.84 -24.18
C ASN A 53 -8.88 -3.15 -22.85
N GLU A 54 -9.42 -2.11 -22.21
CA GLU A 54 -10.00 -2.21 -20.86
C GLU A 54 -11.17 -3.20 -20.77
N GLU A 55 -12.05 -3.24 -21.78
CA GLU A 55 -13.23 -4.10 -21.78
C GLU A 55 -12.84 -5.57 -21.93
N ALA A 56 -11.95 -5.87 -22.88
CA ALA A 56 -11.45 -7.22 -23.09
C ALA A 56 -10.69 -7.74 -21.86
N VAL A 57 -9.86 -6.90 -21.23
CA VAL A 57 -9.15 -7.24 -19.98
C VAL A 57 -10.15 -7.52 -18.85
N ALA A 58 -11.13 -6.63 -18.66
CA ALA A 58 -12.15 -6.80 -17.63
C ALA A 58 -12.95 -8.11 -17.83
N GLN A 59 -13.31 -8.44 -19.07
CA GLN A 59 -13.98 -9.69 -19.41
C GLN A 59 -13.10 -10.90 -19.07
N PHE A 60 -11.86 -10.93 -19.54
CA PHE A 60 -10.91 -12.01 -19.26
C PHE A 60 -10.70 -12.22 -17.75
N LEU A 61 -10.37 -11.17 -17.01
CA LEU A 61 -10.12 -11.22 -15.58
C LEU A 61 -11.37 -11.67 -14.81
N THR A 62 -12.56 -11.21 -15.21
CA THR A 62 -13.83 -11.64 -14.61
C THR A 62 -14.07 -13.13 -14.83
N LEU A 63 -13.90 -13.63 -16.06
CA LEU A 63 -14.04 -15.04 -16.39
C LEU A 63 -13.03 -15.91 -15.63
N TRP A 64 -11.79 -15.42 -15.49
CA TRP A 64 -10.74 -16.10 -14.75
C TRP A 64 -11.08 -16.21 -13.27
N LYS A 65 -11.39 -15.07 -12.63
CA LYS A 65 -11.82 -15.00 -11.22
C LYS A 65 -12.98 -15.95 -10.92
N ASN A 66 -13.95 -16.00 -11.82
CA ASN A 66 -15.19 -16.77 -11.66
C ASN A 66 -15.07 -18.24 -12.08
N LYS A 67 -13.84 -18.73 -12.32
CA LYS A 67 -13.56 -20.12 -12.73
C LYS A 67 -14.35 -20.50 -13.98
N LYS A 68 -14.49 -19.61 -14.95
CA LYS A 68 -15.21 -19.88 -16.21
C LYS A 68 -14.28 -20.35 -17.33
N LEU A 69 -12.97 -20.10 -17.19
CA LEU A 69 -11.96 -20.48 -18.17
C LEU A 69 -11.59 -21.97 -18.09
N TYR A 70 -11.30 -22.53 -19.26
CA TYR A 70 -10.74 -23.86 -19.47
C TYR A 70 -9.48 -23.74 -20.32
N TYR A 71 -8.68 -24.80 -20.33
CA TYR A 71 -7.62 -24.96 -21.31
C TYR A 71 -7.75 -26.29 -22.04
N ILE A 72 -7.34 -26.28 -23.31
CA ILE A 72 -7.21 -27.49 -24.13
C ILE A 72 -5.92 -28.19 -23.71
N LYS A 73 -5.99 -29.45 -23.27
CA LYS A 73 -4.83 -30.15 -22.67
C LYS A 73 -3.63 -30.24 -23.61
N LYS A 74 -3.86 -30.42 -24.91
CA LYS A 74 -2.82 -30.59 -25.94
C LYS A 74 -2.09 -29.28 -26.23
N SER A 75 -2.80 -28.19 -26.53
CA SER A 75 -2.19 -26.91 -26.90
C SER A 75 -1.96 -25.94 -25.74
N LYS A 76 -2.60 -26.18 -24.58
CA LYS A 76 -2.68 -25.24 -23.44
C LYS A 76 -3.42 -23.93 -23.72
N ASN A 77 -3.99 -23.75 -24.92
CA ASN A 77 -4.80 -22.58 -25.25
C ASN A 77 -5.97 -22.43 -24.28
N ILE A 78 -6.20 -21.19 -23.86
CA ILE A 78 -7.26 -20.84 -22.91
C ILE A 78 -8.53 -20.49 -23.67
N VAL A 79 -9.65 -21.05 -23.23
CA VAL A 79 -10.93 -21.00 -23.93
C VAL A 79 -12.10 -20.97 -22.95
N LEU A 80 -13.28 -20.67 -23.46
CA LEU A 80 -14.54 -20.94 -22.76
C LEU A 80 -15.06 -22.32 -23.16
N ALA A 81 -15.69 -23.02 -22.22
CA ALA A 81 -16.33 -24.30 -22.50
C ALA A 81 -17.73 -24.35 -21.88
N LYS A 82 -18.73 -24.63 -22.71
CA LYS A 82 -20.12 -24.88 -22.30
C LYS A 82 -20.46 -26.35 -22.52
N LYS A 83 -21.08 -26.99 -21.53
CA LYS A 83 -21.49 -28.41 -21.66
C LYS A 83 -22.44 -28.52 -22.85
N ALA A 84 -22.19 -29.49 -23.72
CA ALA A 84 -23.08 -29.81 -24.83
C ALA A 84 -23.82 -31.11 -24.53
N ASP A 85 -23.05 -32.17 -24.26
CA ASP A 85 -23.53 -33.50 -23.87
C ASP A 85 -22.75 -33.99 -22.63
N ASP A 86 -23.01 -35.20 -22.14
CA ASP A 86 -22.32 -35.73 -20.94
C ASP A 86 -20.80 -35.87 -21.10
N ASN A 87 -20.36 -36.17 -22.33
CA ASN A 87 -18.95 -36.38 -22.67
C ASN A 87 -18.36 -35.29 -23.57
N SER A 88 -19.11 -34.23 -23.90
CA SER A 88 -18.67 -33.22 -24.86
C SER A 88 -18.95 -31.79 -24.41
N TYR A 89 -18.09 -30.86 -24.83
CA TYR A 89 -18.24 -29.43 -24.59
C TYR A 89 -18.14 -28.67 -25.90
N LYS A 90 -18.99 -27.65 -26.06
CA LYS A 90 -18.80 -26.59 -27.06
C LYS A 90 -17.72 -25.65 -26.54
N VAL A 91 -16.62 -25.53 -27.29
CA VAL A 91 -15.52 -24.62 -26.98
C VAL A 91 -15.73 -23.33 -27.74
N LEU A 92 -15.74 -22.22 -27.00
CA LEU A 92 -15.99 -20.88 -27.51
C LEU A 92 -14.74 -20.01 -27.32
N ASP A 93 -14.65 -19.02 -28.18
CA ASP A 93 -13.74 -17.91 -28.02
C ASP A 93 -14.04 -17.10 -26.74
N ILE A 94 -12.99 -16.57 -26.08
CA ILE A 94 -13.14 -15.79 -24.83
C ILE A 94 -13.82 -14.45 -25.06
N PHE A 95 -13.49 -13.78 -26.17
CA PHE A 95 -13.89 -12.39 -26.43
C PHE A 95 -15.11 -12.35 -27.35
N SER A 96 -15.07 -13.07 -28.48
CA SER A 96 -16.16 -13.04 -29.47
C SER A 96 -17.31 -14.00 -29.16
N ASN A 97 -17.14 -14.93 -28.21
CA ASN A 97 -18.06 -16.05 -27.96
C ASN A 97 -18.35 -16.94 -29.18
N PHE A 98 -17.61 -16.81 -30.28
CA PHE A 98 -17.80 -17.66 -31.45
C PHE A 98 -17.44 -19.11 -31.14
N LEU A 99 -18.20 -20.04 -31.72
CA LEU A 99 -17.93 -21.46 -31.60
C LEU A 99 -16.66 -21.81 -32.38
N ILE A 100 -15.66 -22.35 -31.67
CA ILE A 100 -14.44 -22.84 -32.29
C ILE A 100 -14.66 -24.28 -32.76
N LYS A 101 -14.98 -25.18 -31.82
CA LYS A 101 -15.23 -26.62 -32.10
C LYS A 101 -15.87 -27.31 -30.90
N LYS A 102 -16.41 -28.51 -31.09
CA LYS A 102 -16.70 -29.45 -29.99
C LYS A 102 -15.44 -30.21 -29.58
N PHE A 103 -15.23 -30.37 -28.28
CA PHE A 103 -14.15 -31.16 -27.69
C PHE A 103 -14.72 -32.20 -26.72
N ALA A 104 -14.04 -33.34 -26.60
CA ALA A 104 -14.37 -34.31 -25.57
C ALA A 104 -14.01 -33.73 -24.19
N LYS A 105 -14.80 -34.06 -23.16
CA LYS A 105 -14.56 -33.65 -21.77
C LYS A 105 -13.16 -34.00 -21.30
N LYS A 106 -12.62 -35.13 -21.75
CA LYS A 106 -11.26 -35.59 -21.41
C LYS A 106 -10.16 -34.67 -21.95
N ASP A 107 -10.40 -33.88 -22.98
CA ASP A 107 -9.41 -33.01 -23.61
C ASP A 107 -9.37 -31.61 -23.02
N LEU A 108 -10.34 -31.27 -22.17
CA LEU A 108 -10.44 -29.98 -21.52
C LEU A 108 -10.15 -30.10 -20.03
N LYS A 109 -9.57 -29.05 -19.46
CA LYS A 109 -9.45 -28.92 -18.00
C LYS A 109 -9.77 -27.51 -17.56
N LYS A 110 -10.60 -27.41 -16.53
CA LYS A 110 -11.06 -26.15 -15.95
C LYS A 110 -9.93 -25.46 -15.18
N ILE A 111 -9.75 -24.16 -15.38
CA ILE A 111 -8.82 -23.34 -14.62
C ILE A 111 -9.49 -22.93 -13.31
N LYS A 112 -8.82 -23.17 -12.19
CA LYS A 112 -9.36 -22.95 -10.84
C LYS A 112 -8.38 -22.10 -10.02
N PRO A 113 -8.36 -20.77 -10.19
CA PRO A 113 -7.53 -19.92 -9.34
C PRO A 113 -7.93 -20.08 -7.86
N ASN A 114 -6.92 -20.08 -6.99
CA ASN A 114 -7.12 -20.16 -5.54
C ASN A 114 -7.70 -18.84 -4.98
N SER A 115 -8.06 -18.81 -3.69
CA SER A 115 -8.61 -17.62 -3.03
C SER A 115 -7.70 -16.40 -3.12
N GLY A 116 -6.38 -16.57 -2.90
CA GLY A 116 -5.41 -15.48 -2.99
C GLY A 116 -5.29 -14.87 -4.38
N VAL A 117 -5.21 -15.71 -5.42
CA VAL A 117 -5.22 -15.28 -6.82
C VAL A 117 -6.49 -14.53 -7.16
N ARG A 118 -7.66 -15.05 -6.74
CA ARG A 118 -8.94 -14.37 -6.96
C ARG A 118 -9.01 -13.01 -6.26
N ALA A 119 -8.46 -12.88 -5.06
CA ALA A 119 -8.41 -11.59 -4.36
C ALA A 119 -7.57 -10.55 -5.12
N LYS A 120 -6.42 -10.97 -5.66
CA LYS A 120 -5.56 -10.11 -6.49
C LYS A 120 -6.23 -9.70 -7.80
N ILE A 121 -6.89 -10.64 -8.48
CA ILE A 121 -7.70 -10.33 -9.67
C ILE A 121 -8.83 -9.36 -9.33
N SER A 122 -9.52 -9.53 -8.20
CA SER A 122 -10.54 -8.57 -7.76
C SER A 122 -9.99 -7.17 -7.55
N SER A 123 -8.80 -7.04 -6.98
CA SER A 123 -8.12 -5.74 -6.82
C SER A 123 -7.81 -5.10 -8.17
N ALA A 124 -7.27 -5.86 -9.12
CA ALA A 124 -6.96 -5.36 -10.45
C ALA A 124 -8.23 -4.96 -11.25
N LEU A 125 -9.36 -5.64 -11.00
CA LEU A 125 -10.63 -5.34 -11.65
C LEU A 125 -11.24 -3.98 -11.24
N VAL A 126 -10.84 -3.42 -10.09
CA VAL A 126 -11.47 -2.21 -9.52
C VAL A 126 -11.48 -1.06 -10.51
N ARG A 127 -10.34 -0.71 -11.11
CA ARG A 127 -10.23 0.42 -12.06
C ARG A 127 -11.14 0.27 -13.29
N PHE A 128 -11.42 -0.96 -13.71
CA PHE A 128 -12.26 -1.24 -14.88
C PHE A 128 -13.76 -1.31 -14.55
N GLN A 129 -14.10 -1.63 -13.30
CA GLN A 129 -15.47 -1.96 -12.91
C GLN A 129 -16.12 -0.89 -12.04
N ILE A 130 -15.35 0.00 -11.41
CA ILE A 130 -15.88 1.01 -10.47
C ILE A 130 -16.75 2.08 -11.16
N PHE A 131 -16.54 2.34 -12.46
CA PHE A 131 -17.35 3.24 -13.27
C PHE A 131 -18.32 2.51 -14.22
N SER A 132 -18.48 1.20 -14.04
CA SER A 132 -19.34 0.40 -14.90
C SER A 132 -20.79 0.88 -14.86
N LYS A 133 -21.49 0.85 -16.00
CA LYS A 133 -22.95 1.08 -16.06
C LYS A 133 -23.73 0.04 -15.23
N ASP A 134 -23.21 -1.18 -15.16
CA ASP A 134 -23.75 -2.28 -14.35
C ASP A 134 -23.37 -2.09 -12.87
N GLU A 135 -24.39 -1.97 -12.02
CA GLU A 135 -24.29 -1.77 -10.57
C GLU A 135 -23.60 -2.93 -9.85
N GLU A 136 -23.81 -4.18 -10.28
CA GLU A 136 -23.20 -5.35 -9.63
C GLU A 136 -21.67 -5.32 -9.78
N LYS A 137 -21.18 -4.85 -10.93
CA LYS A 137 -19.74 -4.64 -11.17
C LYS A 137 -19.17 -3.53 -10.29
N ARG A 138 -19.89 -2.43 -10.11
CA ARG A 138 -19.48 -1.35 -9.19
C ARG A 138 -19.43 -1.84 -7.74
N LEU A 139 -20.47 -2.54 -7.29
CA LEU A 139 -20.54 -3.17 -5.97
C LEU A 139 -19.39 -4.15 -5.73
N ASN A 140 -19.05 -4.98 -6.73
CA ASN A 140 -17.91 -5.90 -6.64
C ASN A 140 -16.57 -5.18 -6.49
N SER A 141 -16.42 -4.00 -7.11
CA SER A 141 -15.23 -3.14 -6.97
C SER A 141 -15.15 -2.54 -5.57
N ILE A 142 -16.27 -2.04 -5.05
CA ILE A 142 -16.38 -1.52 -3.68
C ILE A 142 -16.01 -2.61 -2.66
N LYS A 143 -16.56 -3.83 -2.80
CA LYS A 143 -16.20 -4.97 -1.93
C LYS A 143 -14.72 -5.37 -2.01
N ALA A 144 -14.07 -5.14 -3.14
CA ALA A 144 -12.64 -5.39 -3.28
C ALA A 144 -11.83 -4.32 -2.53
N LEU A 145 -12.23 -3.06 -2.65
CA LEU A 145 -11.63 -1.92 -1.96
C LEU A 145 -11.77 -2.00 -0.43
N GLU A 146 -12.93 -2.46 0.07
CA GLU A 146 -13.16 -2.70 1.51
C GLU A 146 -12.16 -3.68 2.12
N LYS A 147 -11.66 -4.63 1.33
CA LYS A 147 -10.64 -5.58 1.81
C LYS A 147 -9.24 -4.98 1.82
N LYS A 148 -8.94 -4.13 0.83
CA LYS A 148 -7.64 -3.51 0.68
C LYS A 148 -7.73 -2.25 -0.17
N ILE A 149 -7.44 -1.11 0.44
CA ILE A 149 -7.22 0.16 -0.25
C ILE A 149 -5.71 0.31 -0.50
N LEU A 150 -5.36 0.87 -1.66
CA LEU A 150 -3.99 1.16 -2.07
C LEU A 150 -3.88 2.67 -2.38
N PRO A 151 -2.68 3.26 -2.32
CA PRO A 151 -2.50 4.70 -2.57
C PRO A 151 -3.09 5.17 -3.90
N GLU A 152 -2.93 4.39 -4.96
CA GLU A 152 -3.45 4.67 -6.30
C GLU A 152 -5.00 4.75 -6.36
N HIS A 153 -5.70 4.19 -5.37
CA HIS A 153 -7.16 4.21 -5.32
C HIS A 153 -7.72 5.54 -4.82
N LEU A 154 -6.91 6.44 -4.25
CA LEU A 154 -7.41 7.69 -3.66
C LEU A 154 -8.13 8.56 -4.70
N ASN A 155 -7.48 8.85 -5.82
CA ASN A 155 -8.08 9.65 -6.89
C ASN A 155 -9.25 8.92 -7.57
N LEU A 156 -9.11 7.59 -7.72
CA LEU A 156 -10.17 6.75 -8.26
C LEU A 156 -11.46 6.83 -7.43
N LEU A 157 -11.34 6.77 -6.10
CA LEU A 157 -12.45 6.86 -5.15
C LEU A 157 -13.13 8.25 -5.19
N ARG A 158 -12.36 9.33 -5.32
CA ARG A 158 -12.92 10.69 -5.48
C ARG A 158 -13.80 10.79 -6.71
N ASN A 159 -13.29 10.31 -7.84
CA ASN A 159 -14.02 10.32 -9.11
C ASN A 159 -15.25 9.41 -9.02
N ALA A 160 -15.12 8.20 -8.48
CA ALA A 160 -16.22 7.26 -8.32
C ALA A 160 -17.35 7.85 -7.47
N LEU A 161 -17.01 8.49 -6.35
CA LEU A 161 -18.00 9.13 -5.48
C LEU A 161 -18.74 10.29 -6.18
N SER A 162 -18.06 11.05 -7.03
CA SER A 162 -18.68 12.16 -7.77
C SER A 162 -19.70 11.70 -8.82
N LEU A 163 -19.50 10.50 -9.39
CA LEU A 163 -20.32 9.95 -10.47
C LEU A 163 -21.38 8.95 -9.98
N GLU A 164 -21.25 8.39 -8.77
CA GLU A 164 -22.18 7.38 -8.27
C GLU A 164 -23.56 7.99 -7.94
N GLN A 165 -24.58 7.37 -8.52
CA GLN A 165 -25.98 7.77 -8.40
C GLN A 165 -26.73 6.90 -7.38
N ASN A 166 -26.30 5.64 -7.18
CA ASN A 166 -26.92 4.76 -6.19
C ASN A 166 -26.52 5.23 -4.78
N ILE A 167 -27.50 5.62 -3.97
CA ILE A 167 -27.31 6.20 -2.63
C ILE A 167 -26.55 5.24 -1.70
N ILE A 168 -26.84 3.94 -1.76
CA ILE A 168 -26.20 2.92 -0.91
C ILE A 168 -24.73 2.73 -1.29
N LEU A 169 -24.44 2.66 -2.59
CA LEU A 169 -23.06 2.54 -3.06
C LEU A 169 -22.25 3.82 -2.79
N ARG A 170 -22.90 4.98 -2.90
CA ARG A 170 -22.31 6.29 -2.61
C ARG A 170 -21.85 6.39 -1.15
N ASP A 171 -22.66 5.96 -0.19
CA ASP A 171 -22.29 5.95 1.24
C ASP A 171 -21.06 5.06 1.49
N ARG A 172 -21.04 3.86 0.88
CA ARG A 172 -19.89 2.95 0.98
C ARG A 172 -18.63 3.54 0.34
N LEU A 173 -18.74 4.16 -0.83
CA LEU A 173 -17.63 4.86 -1.48
C LEU A 173 -17.11 6.02 -0.63
N GLN A 174 -18.01 6.76 0.03
CA GLN A 174 -17.64 7.85 0.92
C GLN A 174 -16.85 7.36 2.12
N ASN A 175 -17.30 6.28 2.77
CA ASN A 175 -16.57 5.65 3.86
C ASN A 175 -15.19 5.15 3.41
N LEU A 176 -15.11 4.50 2.25
CA LEU A 176 -13.82 4.08 1.66
C LEU A 176 -12.91 5.28 1.35
N LEU A 177 -13.47 6.37 0.83
CA LEU A 177 -12.71 7.59 0.54
C LEU A 177 -12.15 8.21 1.82
N TYR A 178 -12.92 8.25 2.91
CA TYR A 178 -12.44 8.73 4.20
C TYR A 178 -11.26 7.90 4.71
N LEU A 179 -11.36 6.57 4.68
CA LEU A 179 -10.26 5.67 5.04
C LEU A 179 -9.02 5.93 4.16
N ALA A 180 -9.23 6.07 2.85
CA ALA A 180 -8.15 6.36 1.90
C ALA A 180 -7.48 7.71 2.15
N ILE A 181 -8.24 8.76 2.50
CA ILE A 181 -7.71 10.09 2.82
C ILE A 181 -6.85 10.02 4.09
N LEU A 182 -7.35 9.40 5.15
CA LEU A 182 -6.61 9.27 6.41
C LEU A 182 -5.27 8.55 6.20
N GLU A 183 -5.28 7.48 5.40
CA GLU A 183 -4.10 6.65 5.18
C GLU A 183 -3.11 7.26 4.17
N PHE A 184 -3.59 7.83 3.06
CA PHE A 184 -2.75 8.16 1.90
C PHE A 184 -2.70 9.64 1.53
N SER A 185 -3.60 10.49 2.03
CA SER A 185 -3.55 11.93 1.71
C SER A 185 -2.27 12.56 2.29
N GLN A 186 -1.70 13.53 1.58
CA GLN A 186 -0.60 14.36 2.06
C GLN A 186 -1.09 15.69 2.64
N ASN A 187 -2.37 16.02 2.47
CA ASN A 187 -2.96 17.26 2.96
C ASN A 187 -3.50 17.07 4.38
N GLU A 188 -2.84 17.67 5.36
CA GLU A 188 -3.22 17.59 6.78
C GLU A 188 -4.61 18.20 7.04
N VAL A 189 -4.93 19.33 6.41
CA VAL A 189 -6.25 19.99 6.53
C VAL A 189 -7.35 19.06 6.04
N GLU A 190 -7.10 18.30 4.98
CA GLU A 190 -8.06 17.33 4.47
C GLU A 190 -8.28 16.17 5.45
N LYS A 191 -7.20 15.65 6.05
CA LYS A 191 -7.30 14.61 7.07
C LYS A 191 -8.10 15.07 8.27
N LEU A 192 -7.83 16.28 8.79
CA LEU A 192 -8.56 16.85 9.92
C LEU A 192 -10.06 16.95 9.63
N LYS A 193 -10.45 17.45 8.44
CA LYS A 193 -11.86 17.48 8.02
C LYS A 193 -12.51 16.10 8.03
N VAL A 194 -11.80 15.06 7.57
CA VAL A 194 -12.31 13.69 7.61
C VAL A 194 -12.44 13.18 9.04
N LEU A 195 -11.46 13.45 9.90
CA LEU A 195 -11.54 13.07 11.32
C LEU A 195 -12.76 13.71 12.01
N ASP A 196 -13.03 15.00 11.75
CA ASP A 196 -14.22 15.68 12.27
C ASP A 196 -15.51 15.01 11.80
N LYS A 197 -15.59 14.63 10.52
CA LYS A 197 -16.74 13.90 9.97
C LYS A 197 -16.92 12.50 10.56
N LEU A 198 -15.84 11.89 11.04
CA LEU A 198 -15.84 10.55 11.61
C LEU A 198 -15.97 10.52 13.14
N SER A 199 -15.93 11.68 13.82
CA SER A 199 -15.89 11.80 15.27
C SER A 199 -17.00 11.05 16.03
N GLY A 200 -18.19 10.89 15.43
CA GLY A 200 -19.31 10.15 16.00
C GLY A 200 -19.46 8.69 15.52
N ASN A 201 -18.59 8.20 14.64
CA ASN A 201 -18.75 6.89 14.02
C ASN A 201 -18.07 5.78 14.86
N THR A 202 -18.85 4.77 15.23
CA THR A 202 -18.43 3.67 16.12
C THR A 202 -18.06 2.37 15.40
N SER A 203 -18.05 2.38 14.06
CA SER A 203 -17.73 1.18 13.27
C SER A 203 -16.30 0.67 13.53
N LEU A 204 -16.13 -0.65 13.43
CA LEU A 204 -14.87 -1.31 13.70
C LEU A 204 -13.77 -0.88 12.71
N GLU A 205 -14.16 -0.66 11.46
CA GLU A 205 -13.29 -0.26 10.36
C GLU A 205 -12.70 1.12 10.62
N ILE A 206 -13.53 2.07 11.05
CA ILE A 206 -13.12 3.42 11.37
C ILE A 206 -12.24 3.43 12.62
N ARG A 207 -12.60 2.67 13.67
CA ARG A 207 -11.74 2.49 14.85
C ARG A 207 -10.36 1.94 14.48
N ALA A 208 -10.30 0.96 13.58
CA ALA A 208 -9.04 0.41 13.09
C ALA A 208 -8.20 1.49 12.36
N ALA A 209 -8.83 2.32 11.52
CA ALA A 209 -8.16 3.43 10.84
C ALA A 209 -7.64 4.49 11.81
N PHE A 210 -8.46 4.92 12.78
CA PHE A 210 -8.04 5.85 13.85
C PHE A 210 -6.86 5.29 14.63
N SER A 211 -6.88 3.99 14.98
CA SER A 211 -5.78 3.36 15.71
C SER A 211 -4.45 3.45 14.95
N LYS A 212 -4.48 3.39 13.61
CA LYS A 212 -3.29 3.52 12.77
C LYS A 212 -2.75 4.94 12.76
N VAL A 213 -3.63 5.95 12.72
CA VAL A 213 -3.25 7.37 12.82
C VAL A 213 -2.62 7.66 14.19
N LEU A 214 -3.23 7.15 15.26
CA LEU A 214 -2.78 7.35 16.64
C LEU A 214 -1.50 6.58 17.01
N ARG A 215 -1.13 5.54 16.25
CA ARG A 215 0.12 4.79 16.46
C ARG A 215 1.38 5.60 16.13
N THR A 216 1.25 6.79 15.58
CA THR A 216 2.37 7.68 15.33
C THR A 216 2.81 8.32 16.65
N SER A 217 3.73 7.67 17.37
CA SER A 217 4.37 8.28 18.54
C SER A 217 5.59 9.09 18.08
N LYS A 218 5.56 10.39 18.35
CA LYS A 218 6.71 11.27 18.17
C LYS A 218 7.37 11.49 19.53
N ILE A 219 8.68 11.29 19.61
CA ILE A 219 9.46 11.70 20.78
C ILE A 219 9.71 13.20 20.66
N MET A 220 9.31 13.96 21.67
CA MET A 220 9.65 15.37 21.82
C MET A 220 10.61 15.49 23.02
N VAL A 221 11.66 16.28 22.84
CA VAL A 221 12.62 16.62 23.90
C VAL A 221 12.47 18.10 24.20
N THR A 222 12.32 18.43 25.48
CA THR A 222 12.19 19.80 25.98
C THR A 222 12.67 19.86 27.43
N ASP A 223 13.14 21.01 27.85
CA ASP A 223 13.45 21.39 29.24
C ASP A 223 12.34 22.25 29.87
N ASP A 224 11.34 22.70 29.09
CA ASP A 224 10.19 23.46 29.57
C ASP A 224 8.90 22.65 29.45
N LEU A 225 8.38 22.19 30.60
CA LEU A 225 7.11 21.47 30.68
C LEU A 225 5.92 22.28 30.14
N LYS A 226 6.01 23.62 30.08
CA LYS A 226 4.94 24.45 29.48
C LYS A 226 4.79 24.19 27.99
N GLU A 227 5.84 23.79 27.28
CA GLU A 227 5.76 23.40 25.87
C GLU A 227 4.93 22.14 25.63
N LEU A 228 4.65 21.37 26.69
CA LEU A 228 3.81 20.19 26.65
C LEU A 228 2.32 20.53 26.85
N LYS A 229 2.00 21.77 27.25
CA LYS A 229 0.62 22.21 27.46
C LYS A 229 -0.17 22.10 26.15
N ASN A 230 -1.39 21.56 26.24
CA ASN A 230 -2.29 21.30 25.10
C ASN A 230 -1.77 20.29 24.06
N LYS A 231 -0.72 19.51 24.38
CA LYS A 231 -0.28 18.39 23.54
C LYS A 231 -0.86 17.08 24.07
N ASN A 232 -1.14 16.14 23.16
CA ASN A 232 -1.54 14.78 23.52
C ASN A 232 -0.31 13.97 23.95
N VAL A 233 0.19 14.23 25.15
CA VAL A 233 1.40 13.59 25.70
C VAL A 233 1.03 12.25 26.32
N ALA A 234 1.55 11.17 25.76
CA ALA A 234 1.32 9.83 26.28
C ALA A 234 2.12 9.55 27.57
N ARG A 235 3.39 9.99 27.62
CA ARG A 235 4.32 9.78 28.74
C ARG A 235 5.32 10.93 28.83
N ILE A 236 5.68 11.33 30.04
CA ILE A 236 6.78 12.26 30.33
C ILE A 236 7.88 11.46 31.01
N VAL A 237 9.03 11.34 30.35
CA VAL A 237 10.19 10.58 30.86
C VAL A 237 11.26 11.59 31.25
N ILE A 238 11.63 11.61 32.52
CA ILE A 238 12.67 12.51 33.04
C ILE A 238 13.92 11.65 33.28
N PRO A 239 15.04 11.93 32.58
CA PRO A 239 16.26 11.15 32.73
C PRO A 239 16.70 11.04 34.19
N GLU A 240 17.10 9.85 34.63
CA GLU A 240 17.50 9.53 36.02
C GLU A 240 16.42 9.71 37.09
N GLN A 241 15.20 10.11 36.71
CA GLN A 241 14.13 10.41 37.66
C GLN A 241 12.87 9.59 37.44
N THR A 242 12.69 8.95 36.27
CA THR A 242 11.53 8.10 35.99
C THR A 242 11.88 6.62 35.80
N VAL A 243 10.92 5.77 36.17
CA VAL A 243 10.91 4.31 35.96
C VAL A 243 9.65 3.92 35.19
N ASN A 244 9.77 2.83 34.43
CA ASN A 244 8.64 2.24 33.74
C ASN A 244 7.95 1.20 34.65
N ASN A 245 6.69 1.43 34.99
CA ASN A 245 5.93 0.48 35.81
C ASN A 245 5.43 -0.72 34.98
N LYS A 246 4.82 -1.71 35.64
CA LYS A 246 4.26 -2.91 34.96
C LYS A 246 3.13 -2.60 33.98
N TYR A 247 2.55 -1.40 34.03
CA TYR A 247 1.47 -0.93 33.16
C TYR A 247 1.97 -0.06 32.00
N GLY A 248 3.27 0.22 31.92
CA GLY A 248 3.84 1.06 30.85
C GLY A 248 3.85 2.56 31.16
N GLU A 249 3.54 2.98 32.39
CA GLU A 249 3.50 4.38 32.80
C GLU A 249 4.88 4.86 33.28
N ALA A 250 5.15 6.16 33.16
CA ALA A 250 6.36 6.76 33.72
C ALA A 250 6.08 7.24 35.15
N GLU A 251 6.74 6.65 36.13
CA GLU A 251 6.61 6.99 37.55
C GLU A 251 7.91 7.56 38.09
N PRO A 252 7.89 8.48 39.08
CA PRO A 252 9.10 8.92 39.76
C PRO A 252 9.83 7.76 40.43
N ILE A 253 11.16 7.79 40.43
CA ILE A 253 11.98 6.83 41.19
C ILE A 253 11.66 6.99 42.67
N ASN A 254 11.24 5.89 43.29
CA ASN A 254 11.07 5.82 44.73
C ASN A 254 12.41 5.44 45.38
N ILE A 255 12.97 6.32 46.21
CA ILE A 255 14.27 6.15 46.87
C ILE A 255 14.34 4.87 47.72
N LEU A 256 13.20 4.37 48.22
CA LEU A 256 13.11 3.14 49.01
C LEU A 256 13.30 1.86 48.17
N PHE A 257 13.06 1.94 46.87
CA PHE A 257 13.19 0.81 45.96
C PHE A 257 14.33 1.12 44.98
N ASN A 258 15.38 0.30 44.96
CA ASN A 258 16.59 0.52 44.17
C ASN A 258 16.35 0.26 42.66
N ASN A 259 15.33 0.91 42.10
CA ASN A 259 14.86 0.73 40.74
C ASN A 259 15.76 1.52 39.80
N LYS A 260 16.26 0.84 38.77
CA LYS A 260 17.08 1.49 37.74
C LYS A 260 16.20 2.43 36.90
N PRO A 261 16.65 3.66 36.62
CA PRO A 261 15.92 4.59 35.77
C PRO A 261 15.68 3.98 34.39
N GLU A 262 14.51 4.26 33.81
CA GLU A 262 14.17 3.77 32.46
C GLU A 262 15.02 4.45 31.37
N LEU A 263 15.48 5.67 31.64
CA LEU A 263 16.30 6.47 30.75
C LEU A 263 17.45 7.09 31.53
N ASN A 264 18.68 6.69 31.20
CA ASN A 264 19.88 7.30 31.75
C ASN A 264 20.29 8.55 30.97
N ILE A 265 21.13 9.40 31.58
CA ILE A 265 21.61 10.66 30.98
C ILE A 265 22.25 10.42 29.61
N LEU A 266 23.14 9.43 29.49
CA LEU A 266 23.87 9.19 28.24
C LEU A 266 22.93 8.89 27.06
N LYS A 267 21.94 8.02 27.27
CA LYS A 267 20.92 7.72 26.24
C LYS A 267 19.99 8.91 26.02
N ALA A 268 19.66 9.67 27.07
CA ALA A 268 18.84 10.89 26.92
C ALA A 268 19.54 11.91 26.00
N TYR A 269 20.84 12.09 26.16
CA TYR A 269 21.67 12.92 25.26
C TYR A 269 21.61 12.42 23.82
N GLU A 270 21.80 11.12 23.57
CA GLU A 270 21.69 10.56 22.22
C GLU A 270 20.31 10.81 21.59
N ILE A 271 19.24 10.67 22.37
CA ILE A 271 17.87 10.95 21.92
C ILE A 271 17.71 12.44 21.62
N ALA A 272 18.22 13.32 22.47
CA ALA A 272 18.17 14.76 22.28
C ALA A 272 18.93 15.21 21.01
N GLU A 273 20.10 14.64 20.75
CA GLU A 273 20.87 14.87 19.52
C GLU A 273 20.11 14.38 18.28
N ARG A 274 19.59 13.14 18.30
CA ARG A 274 18.84 12.56 17.17
C ARG A 274 17.57 13.34 16.83
N ASN A 275 16.96 13.99 17.82
CA ASN A 275 15.77 14.82 17.64
C ASN A 275 16.12 16.31 17.39
N GLY A 276 17.39 16.65 17.22
CA GLY A 276 17.85 18.00 16.89
C GLY A 276 17.75 19.01 18.03
N TYR A 277 17.50 18.56 19.26
CA TYR A 277 17.44 19.42 20.45
C TYR A 277 18.85 19.80 20.93
N LEU A 278 19.83 18.89 20.81
CA LEU A 278 21.24 19.16 21.10
C LEU A 278 22.09 19.08 19.83
N LYS A 279 23.15 19.89 19.78
CA LYS A 279 24.20 19.74 18.78
C LYS A 279 24.94 18.43 19.03
N LYS A 280 25.26 17.71 17.94
CA LYS A 280 26.05 16.46 18.00
C LYS A 280 27.34 16.70 18.78
N ARG A 281 27.58 15.92 19.84
CA ARG A 281 28.87 15.96 20.55
C ARG A 281 30.01 15.66 19.58
N VAL A 282 31.11 16.39 19.77
CA VAL A 282 32.40 16.00 19.19
C VAL A 282 32.76 14.65 19.83
N SER A 283 32.97 13.60 19.03
CA SER A 283 33.35 12.29 19.57
C SER A 283 34.65 12.40 20.38
N LEU A 284 34.86 11.52 21.38
CA LEU A 284 36.12 11.50 22.12
C LEU A 284 37.34 11.40 21.18
N GLU A 285 37.20 10.64 20.10
CA GLU A 285 38.20 10.54 19.03
C GLU A 285 38.43 11.88 18.32
N ASN A 286 37.37 12.62 17.99
CA ASN A 286 37.50 13.94 17.36
C ASN A 286 38.06 14.97 18.35
N ILE A 287 37.68 14.91 19.63
CA ILE A 287 38.25 15.76 20.67
C ILE A 287 39.75 15.46 20.79
N LYS A 288 40.14 14.18 20.85
CA LYS A 288 41.52 13.74 20.91
C LYS A 288 42.30 14.20 19.67
N ASN A 289 41.76 14.01 18.48
CA ASN A 289 42.37 14.48 17.23
C ASN A 289 42.52 16.01 17.17
N ILE A 290 41.55 16.76 17.70
CA ILE A 290 41.64 18.23 17.80
C ILE A 290 42.72 18.62 18.81
N LEU A 291 42.78 17.95 19.97
CA LEU A 291 43.81 18.19 20.98
C LEU A 291 45.20 17.89 20.41
N GLU A 292 45.40 16.72 19.79
CA GLU A 292 46.67 16.33 19.16
C GLU A 292 47.12 17.34 18.09
N LYS A 293 46.19 17.82 17.24
CA LYS A 293 46.49 18.83 16.20
C LYS A 293 46.88 20.21 16.76
N ASN A 294 46.52 20.52 17.99
CA ASN A 294 46.82 21.81 18.63
C ASN A 294 47.97 21.72 19.63
N ILE A 295 48.74 20.62 19.63
CA ILE A 295 49.97 20.52 20.42
C ILE A 295 51.07 21.33 19.72
N ALA A 296 51.58 22.34 20.42
CA ALA A 296 52.75 23.11 20.02
C ALA A 296 53.74 23.15 21.19
N ASN A 297 55.01 22.81 20.92
CA ASN A 297 56.09 22.79 21.92
C ASN A 297 55.72 22.02 23.22
N GLY A 298 55.09 20.85 23.08
CA GLY A 298 54.69 20.01 24.21
C GLY A 298 53.48 20.51 24.99
N LYS A 299 52.81 21.59 24.55
CA LYS A 299 51.63 22.15 25.20
C LYS A 299 50.41 22.13 24.28
N VAL A 300 49.24 21.89 24.85
CA VAL A 300 47.94 22.07 24.18
C VAL A 300 47.16 23.14 24.94
N PHE A 301 46.73 24.21 24.26
CA PHE A 301 46.04 25.34 24.89
C PHE A 301 46.73 25.91 26.16
N GLY A 302 48.06 25.87 26.21
CA GLY A 302 48.86 26.38 27.34
C GLY A 302 49.12 25.39 28.48
N VAL A 303 48.53 24.19 28.43
CA VAL A 303 48.75 23.10 29.41
C VAL A 303 49.76 22.11 28.85
N ASP A 304 50.69 21.64 29.69
CA ASP A 304 51.67 20.63 29.29
C ASP A 304 50.98 19.29 29.06
N VAL A 305 51.26 18.63 27.92
CA VAL A 305 50.63 17.35 27.56
C VAL A 305 50.96 16.27 28.58
N ILE A 306 52.10 16.37 29.27
CA ILE A 306 52.51 15.44 30.33
C ILE A 306 51.55 15.52 31.54
N GLU A 307 51.02 16.70 31.84
CA GLU A 307 50.07 16.91 32.94
C GLU A 307 48.69 16.29 32.66
N LEU A 308 48.31 16.17 31.38
CA LEU A 308 47.03 15.60 30.96
C LEU A 308 46.97 14.07 31.07
N ASN A 309 48.11 13.39 31.16
CA ASN A 309 48.19 11.93 31.17
C ASN A 309 47.91 11.31 32.57
N ASN A 310 47.64 12.13 33.58
CA ASN A 310 47.60 11.69 34.99
C ASN A 310 46.21 11.40 35.58
N LEU A 311 45.13 11.39 34.79
CA LEU A 311 43.78 11.07 35.32
C LEU A 311 43.42 9.58 35.40
N PHE A 312 44.35 8.66 35.10
CA PHE A 312 44.17 7.22 35.34
C PHE A 312 44.95 6.68 36.56
N LYS A 313 45.54 7.56 37.38
CA LYS A 313 46.10 7.19 38.69
C LYS A 313 45.34 7.90 39.81
N LYS A 314 44.15 7.43 40.13
CA LYS A 314 43.61 7.51 41.49
C LYS A 314 42.61 6.37 41.72
N ASN A 315 42.94 5.57 42.72
CA ASN A 315 42.06 4.61 43.38
C ASN A 315 40.78 5.30 43.87
#